data_AF-A0A2D6DTH9-F1
#
_entry.id   AF-A0A2D6DTH9-F1
#
_cell.length_a   1.000
_cell.length_b   1.000
_cell.length_c   1.000
_cell.angle_alpha   90.00
_cell.angle_beta   90.00
_cell.angle_gamma   90.00
#
_symmetry.space_group_name_H-M   'P 1'
#
loop_
_entity.id
_entity.type
_entity.pdbx_description
1 polymer ?
#
loop_
_entity_poly.entity_id
_entity_poly.type
_entity_poly.pdbx_seq_one_letter_code
_entity_poly.pdbx_strand_id
1 'polypeptide(L)'
;MGSFLANPLIFVITLASLVLTGCSSHRSLTVGGMPGYRGGPAGMLSASSVSVTGERSSAITSSGLARQRVPVSASASVPRKAPMTLLSEVRVHKDYLPKSARGRKGQSSMRPRYITIHSTQNWSKGADPWRHSLALKRSKLGSLSWHYTIDQSVAVQHLPTNITGRHADFNGPGNKYSIGLEMCEHKGNSLSRTIDRTAKLAAYLMYKHGIPLSKVVPHYHWPRYGMNPPHKNCPHFLLDNGRPGKKWRGFQARVKYYHDLITIPGPSYAVR
;
A
#
# COMPACT_ATOMS: atom_id res chain seq x y z
N MET A 1 -23.75 -4.36 -47.06
CA MET A 1 -23.12 -3.02 -46.94
C MET A 1 -22.93 -2.74 -45.46
N GLY A 2 -21.74 -3.02 -44.94
CA GLY A 2 -21.35 -2.73 -43.56
C GLY A 2 -20.50 -1.47 -43.50
N SER A 3 -20.41 -0.87 -42.30
CA SER A 3 -19.40 0.09 -41.77
C SER A 3 -20.09 1.02 -40.76
N PHE A 4 -19.56 1.42 -39.61
CA PHE A 4 -18.39 1.03 -38.83
C PHE A 4 -18.64 1.53 -37.39
N LEU A 5 -18.23 0.73 -36.41
CA LEU A 5 -18.26 1.04 -34.98
C LEU A 5 -17.13 2.03 -34.62
N ALA A 6 -17.47 3.03 -33.80
CA ALA A 6 -16.50 3.96 -33.22
C ALA A 6 -15.66 3.29 -32.12
N ASN A 7 -14.36 3.51 -32.20
CA ASN A 7 -13.30 2.90 -31.39
C ASN A 7 -12.73 3.99 -30.44
N PRO A 8 -12.62 3.79 -29.11
CA PRO A 8 -12.02 4.80 -28.24
C PRO A 8 -10.50 4.68 -28.20
N LEU A 9 -9.84 5.84 -28.25
CA LEU A 9 -8.40 6.04 -28.37
C LEU A 9 -7.56 5.25 -27.34
N ILE A 10 -6.67 4.42 -27.86
CA ILE A 10 -5.52 3.85 -27.16
C ILE A 10 -4.41 4.91 -27.14
N PHE A 11 -4.02 5.38 -25.96
CA PHE A 11 -2.80 6.18 -25.80
C PHE A 11 -1.57 5.29 -26.01
N VAL A 12 -1.07 5.25 -27.24
CA VAL A 12 0.28 4.76 -27.55
C VAL A 12 1.25 5.91 -27.25
N ILE A 13 2.10 5.74 -26.23
CA ILE A 13 3.18 6.70 -25.96
C ILE A 13 4.30 6.42 -26.95
N THR A 14 4.35 7.20 -28.04
CA THR A 14 5.52 7.32 -28.91
C THR A 14 6.59 8.16 -28.21
N LEU A 15 7.82 7.63 -28.17
CA LEU A 15 9.00 8.28 -27.61
C LEU A 15 9.55 9.26 -28.67
N ALA A 16 9.38 10.57 -28.49
CA ALA A 16 10.03 11.58 -29.32
C ALA A 16 11.23 12.19 -28.59
N SER A 17 12.38 12.17 -29.28
CA SER A 17 13.63 12.83 -28.92
C SER A 17 13.46 14.35 -28.92
N LEU A 18 14.02 15.04 -27.92
CA LEU A 18 14.11 16.50 -27.92
C LEU A 18 15.58 16.94 -27.86
N VAL A 19 15.96 17.73 -28.86
CA VAL A 19 17.21 18.47 -29.01
C VAL A 19 17.21 19.68 -28.07
N LEU A 20 18.40 20.02 -27.55
CA LEU A 20 18.68 21.11 -26.62
C LEU A 20 18.72 22.49 -27.29
N THR A 21 18.07 23.47 -26.65
CA THR A 21 18.39 24.92 -26.58
C THR A 21 17.57 25.43 -25.37
N GLY A 22 18.03 26.17 -24.35
CA GLY A 22 19.16 27.08 -24.22
C GLY A 22 18.60 28.51 -24.03
N CYS A 23 18.39 28.97 -22.78
CA CYS A 23 18.59 30.36 -22.31
C CYS A 23 18.09 30.60 -20.86
N SER A 24 18.93 31.30 -20.08
CA SER A 24 18.76 31.72 -18.69
C SER A 24 18.01 33.06 -18.56
N SER A 25 17.39 33.31 -17.39
CA SER A 25 17.52 34.59 -16.67
C SER A 25 16.99 34.56 -15.24
N HIS A 26 17.73 35.24 -14.36
CA HIS A 26 17.49 35.50 -12.95
C HIS A 26 16.45 36.61 -12.70
N ARG A 27 15.72 36.54 -11.57
CA ARG A 27 15.56 37.70 -10.66
C ARG A 27 15.06 37.29 -9.26
N SER A 28 15.59 38.00 -8.26
CA SER A 28 15.32 37.93 -6.82
C SER A 28 14.52 39.18 -6.36
N LEU A 29 14.22 39.26 -5.05
CA LEU A 29 13.59 40.34 -4.23
C LEU A 29 12.13 40.04 -3.82
N THR A 30 11.60 40.27 -2.61
CA THR A 30 12.11 40.70 -1.29
C THR A 30 11.03 40.43 -0.22
N VAL A 31 11.44 40.55 1.05
CA VAL A 31 10.74 40.33 2.33
C VAL A 31 9.78 41.47 2.74
N GLY A 32 8.76 41.15 3.54
CA GLY A 32 8.03 42.04 4.45
C GLY A 32 6.72 41.37 4.90
N GLY A 33 6.23 41.39 6.13
CA GLY A 33 6.62 41.97 7.42
C GLY A 33 5.52 41.55 8.42
N MET A 34 5.87 41.29 9.68
CA MET A 34 4.91 41.05 10.77
C MET A 34 4.44 42.37 11.39
N PRO A 35 3.33 42.33 12.15
CA PRO A 35 3.36 42.91 13.49
C PRO A 35 2.76 41.98 14.55
N GLY A 36 3.37 41.99 15.74
CA GLY A 36 2.82 41.40 16.96
C GLY A 36 2.28 42.47 17.92
N TYR A 37 1.46 42.08 18.89
CA TYR A 37 1.16 42.75 20.17
C TYR A 37 0.48 41.68 21.08
N ARG A 38 1.04 41.24 22.22
CA ARG A 38 1.16 41.80 23.59
C ARG A 38 -0.10 41.62 24.48
N GLY A 39 0.06 40.94 25.63
CA GLY A 39 -0.71 41.15 26.87
C GLY A 39 -1.43 39.94 27.49
N GLY A 40 -0.96 39.42 28.64
CA GLY A 40 -1.71 38.56 29.59
C GLY A 40 -2.45 39.39 30.66
N PRO A 41 -2.68 38.93 31.92
CA PRO A 41 -2.69 37.57 32.49
C PRO A 41 -3.88 37.29 33.48
N ALA A 42 -3.83 36.13 34.14
CA ALA A 42 -4.33 35.77 35.49
C ALA A 42 -5.83 35.51 35.77
N GLY A 43 -6.10 34.35 36.39
CA GLY A 43 -7.36 33.99 37.05
C GLY A 43 -7.18 32.70 37.87
N MET A 44 -7.23 32.85 39.19
CA MET A 44 -6.94 31.88 40.26
C MET A 44 -8.08 30.89 40.57
N LEU A 45 -7.65 29.69 41.02
CA LEU A 45 -8.08 28.89 42.20
C LEU A 45 -9.52 28.34 42.38
N SER A 46 -9.51 27.25 43.17
CA SER A 46 -10.57 26.53 43.90
C SER A 46 -11.14 25.30 43.17
N ALA A 47 -11.33 24.13 43.79
CA ALA A 47 -11.41 23.81 45.21
C ALA A 47 -11.18 22.31 45.50
N SER A 48 -10.81 22.05 46.75
CA SER A 48 -11.27 20.95 47.62
C SER A 48 -10.71 19.52 47.46
N SER A 49 -9.80 19.24 48.39
CA SER A 49 -9.52 17.99 49.08
C SER A 49 -10.74 17.35 49.77
N VAL A 50 -10.84 16.02 49.74
CA VAL A 50 -11.41 15.20 50.84
C VAL A 50 -10.60 13.92 50.98
N SER A 51 -10.17 13.64 52.21
CA SER A 51 -9.45 12.47 52.69
C SER A 51 -10.36 11.70 53.65
N VAL A 52 -10.47 10.36 53.55
CA VAL A 52 -10.97 9.43 54.60
C VAL A 52 -10.39 8.04 54.26
N THR A 53 -9.26 7.60 54.85
CA THR A 53 -9.06 6.82 56.11
C THR A 53 -9.76 5.45 56.21
N GLY A 54 -8.94 4.41 56.46
CA GLY A 54 -9.22 3.20 57.25
C GLY A 54 -10.14 2.14 56.60
N GLU A 55 -9.98 0.83 56.77
CA GLU A 55 -9.35 0.09 57.87
C GLU A 55 -8.79 -1.27 57.38
N ARG A 56 -7.83 -1.77 58.17
CA ARG A 56 -7.35 -3.16 58.17
C ARG A 56 -8.45 -4.09 58.71
N SER A 57 -8.49 -5.32 58.20
CA SER A 57 -8.94 -6.46 58.99
C SER A 57 -8.11 -7.70 58.66
N SER A 58 -7.79 -8.41 59.72
CA SER A 58 -6.78 -9.45 59.84
C SER A 58 -7.29 -10.84 59.45
N ALA A 59 -6.30 -11.69 59.15
CA ALA A 59 -6.29 -13.10 58.82
C ALA A 59 -7.41 -14.01 59.37
N ILE A 60 -7.87 -14.90 58.49
CA ILE A 60 -8.24 -16.28 58.85
C ILE A 60 -7.38 -17.21 57.99
N THR A 61 -6.48 -17.91 58.66
CA THR A 61 -5.61 -18.95 58.10
C THR A 61 -6.42 -20.23 57.99
N SER A 62 -6.81 -20.63 56.77
CA SER A 62 -7.27 -22.00 56.50
C SER A 62 -6.18 -22.75 55.74
N SER A 63 -5.52 -23.67 56.44
CA SER A 63 -4.58 -24.63 55.88
C SER A 63 -5.35 -25.70 55.10
N GLY A 64 -5.73 -25.36 53.87
CA GLY A 64 -6.13 -26.34 52.85
C GLY A 64 -4.92 -26.67 51.99
N LEU A 65 -4.53 -27.95 51.93
CA LEU A 65 -3.59 -28.49 50.94
C LEU A 65 -4.21 -28.35 49.55
N ALA A 66 -4.10 -27.14 48.98
CA ALA A 66 -4.45 -26.86 47.60
C ALA A 66 -3.42 -27.56 46.73
N ARG A 67 -3.82 -28.67 46.10
CA ARG A 67 -3.09 -29.31 45.02
C ARG A 67 -2.91 -28.25 43.92
N GLN A 68 -1.73 -27.64 43.88
CA GLN A 68 -1.36 -26.62 42.89
C GLN A 68 -1.52 -27.26 41.51
N ARG A 69 -2.64 -26.98 40.84
CA ARG A 69 -2.72 -27.19 39.39
C ARG A 69 -1.71 -26.24 38.80
N VAL A 70 -0.59 -26.78 38.35
CA VAL A 70 0.32 -26.09 37.45
C VAL A 70 -0.54 -25.51 36.32
N PRO A 71 -0.54 -24.19 36.10
CA PRO A 71 -1.29 -23.62 34.99
C PRO A 71 -0.71 -24.23 33.72
N VAL A 72 -1.51 -25.05 33.03
CA VAL A 72 -1.19 -25.51 31.69
C VAL A 72 -1.10 -24.25 30.85
N SER A 73 0.14 -23.85 30.54
CA SER A 73 0.41 -22.70 29.68
C SER A 73 -0.40 -22.89 28.40
N ALA A 74 -1.36 -22.01 28.16
CA ALA A 74 -2.15 -22.02 26.93
C ALA A 74 -1.16 -21.92 25.78
N SER A 75 -1.04 -23.00 24.98
CA SER A 75 -0.19 -23.04 23.79
C SER A 75 -0.46 -21.79 22.98
N ALA A 76 0.55 -20.91 22.86
CA ALA A 76 0.47 -19.73 22.03
C ALA A 76 -0.01 -20.16 20.64
N SER A 77 -1.11 -19.55 20.20
CA SER A 77 -1.81 -19.98 19.00
C SER A 77 -1.01 -19.55 17.77
N VAL A 78 -0.27 -20.50 17.16
CA VAL A 78 0.66 -20.23 16.06
C VAL A 78 -0.12 -20.11 14.73
N PRO A 79 0.11 -19.07 13.92
CA PRO A 79 -0.49 -18.97 12.58
C PRO A 79 -0.14 -20.17 11.68
N ARG A 80 -1.03 -20.52 10.76
CA ARG A 80 -0.84 -21.65 9.80
C ARG A 80 0.39 -21.49 8.90
N LYS A 81 0.87 -20.27 8.70
CA LYS A 81 2.07 -19.95 7.93
C LYS A 81 2.77 -18.75 8.57
N ALA A 82 4.09 -18.80 8.69
CA ALA A 82 4.84 -17.62 9.12
C ALA A 82 4.71 -16.48 8.08
N PRO A 83 4.51 -15.21 8.48
CA PRO A 83 4.43 -14.08 7.54
C PRO A 83 5.61 -14.00 6.57
N MET A 84 6.82 -14.31 7.04
CA MET A 84 8.03 -14.30 6.21
C MET A 84 8.07 -15.43 5.18
N THR A 85 7.47 -16.59 5.49
CA THR A 85 7.30 -17.67 4.50
C THR A 85 6.39 -17.21 3.36
N LEU A 86 5.26 -16.55 3.67
CA LEU A 86 4.38 -15.98 2.64
C LEU A 86 5.11 -14.94 1.77
N LEU A 87 5.93 -14.07 2.39
CA LEU A 87 6.73 -13.10 1.65
C LEU A 87 7.77 -13.78 0.74
N SER A 88 8.40 -14.85 1.20
CA SER A 88 9.40 -15.57 0.41
C SER A 88 8.83 -16.17 -0.88
N GLU A 89 7.57 -16.65 -0.85
CA GLU A 89 6.86 -17.16 -2.02
C GLU A 89 6.59 -16.07 -3.09
N VAL A 90 6.53 -14.81 -2.67
CA VAL A 90 6.40 -13.67 -3.60
C VAL A 90 7.70 -13.43 -4.36
N ARG A 91 8.85 -13.80 -3.79
CA ARG A 91 10.19 -13.53 -4.34
C ARG A 91 10.38 -12.03 -4.60
N VAL A 92 10.31 -11.24 -3.53
CA VAL A 92 10.50 -9.79 -3.59
C VAL A 92 12.00 -9.47 -3.74
N HIS A 93 12.34 -8.74 -4.80
CA HIS A 93 13.65 -8.15 -5.01
C HIS A 93 13.56 -6.64 -4.79
N LYS A 94 14.46 -6.05 -4.00
CA LYS A 94 14.53 -4.59 -3.84
C LYS A 94 15.42 -4.00 -4.91
N ASP A 95 14.91 -3.01 -5.64
CA ASP A 95 15.66 -2.26 -6.65
C ASP A 95 15.15 -0.81 -6.62
N TYR A 96 15.53 -0.08 -5.58
CA TYR A 96 14.98 1.24 -5.33
C TYR A 96 15.41 2.27 -6.38
N LEU A 97 14.51 3.21 -6.69
CA LEU A 97 14.85 4.32 -7.56
C LEU A 97 16.00 5.16 -6.96
N PRO A 98 16.99 5.56 -7.77
CA PRO A 98 18.00 6.52 -7.33
C PRO A 98 17.35 7.89 -7.11
N LYS A 99 17.86 8.68 -6.16
CA LYS A 99 17.32 10.03 -5.85
C LYS A 99 17.21 10.95 -7.07
N SER A 100 18.03 10.74 -8.10
CA SER A 100 18.03 11.49 -9.36
C SER A 100 16.83 11.19 -10.27
N ALA A 101 16.15 10.05 -10.10
CA ALA A 101 15.00 9.69 -10.92
C ALA A 101 13.85 10.69 -10.69
N ARG A 102 13.17 11.12 -11.76
CA ARG A 102 12.05 12.09 -11.67
C ARG A 102 10.91 11.58 -10.78
N GLY A 103 10.69 10.26 -10.74
CA GLY A 103 9.72 9.61 -9.84
C GLY A 103 10.05 9.72 -8.34
N ARG A 104 11.26 10.18 -7.97
CA ARG A 104 11.68 10.47 -6.59
C ARG A 104 11.44 11.91 -6.16
N LYS A 105 11.18 12.83 -7.09
CA LYS A 105 10.98 14.26 -6.77
C LYS A 105 9.66 14.44 -6.01
N GLY A 106 9.69 15.23 -4.93
CA GLY A 106 8.50 15.60 -4.17
C GLY A 106 7.83 14.46 -3.40
N GLN A 107 8.58 13.41 -3.06
CA GLN A 107 8.11 12.37 -2.15
C GLN A 107 8.17 12.85 -0.70
N SER A 108 7.20 12.41 0.10
CA SER A 108 7.10 12.69 1.53
C SER A 108 7.12 11.39 2.31
N SER A 109 7.37 11.49 3.62
CA SER A 109 7.15 10.36 4.53
C SER A 109 5.69 9.90 4.48
N MET A 110 5.47 8.60 4.59
CA MET A 110 4.17 7.96 4.54
C MET A 110 4.03 6.91 5.62
N ARG A 111 2.91 6.95 6.35
CA ARG A 111 2.38 5.80 7.10
C ARG A 111 1.24 5.21 6.26
N PRO A 112 1.44 4.08 5.58
CA PRO A 112 0.46 3.57 4.63
C PRO A 112 -0.82 3.15 5.35
N ARG A 113 -1.96 3.57 4.79
CA ARG A 113 -3.32 3.27 5.27
C ARG A 113 -4.12 2.43 4.28
N TYR A 114 -3.63 2.34 3.04
CA TYR A 114 -4.26 1.64 1.92
C TYR A 114 -3.22 0.86 1.11
N ILE A 115 -3.70 -0.12 0.36
CA ILE A 115 -2.95 -0.79 -0.70
C ILE A 115 -3.75 -0.58 -1.99
N THR A 116 -3.13 0.04 -2.99
CA THR A 116 -3.76 0.29 -4.29
C THR A 116 -3.25 -0.69 -5.32
N ILE A 117 -4.17 -1.47 -5.88
CA ILE A 117 -3.88 -2.47 -6.90
C ILE A 117 -4.05 -1.86 -8.28
N HIS A 118 -3.08 -2.09 -9.15
CA HIS A 118 -3.01 -1.62 -10.52
C HIS A 118 -2.72 -2.74 -11.51
N SER A 119 -2.99 -2.46 -12.77
CA SER A 119 -2.58 -3.26 -13.91
C SER A 119 -1.72 -2.38 -14.81
N THR A 120 -0.59 -2.92 -15.26
CA THR A 120 0.38 -2.15 -16.08
C THR A 120 -0.19 -1.70 -17.42
N GLN A 121 -1.18 -2.42 -17.97
CA GLN A 121 -1.70 -2.24 -19.33
C GLN A 121 -0.58 -2.18 -20.39
N ASN A 122 0.52 -2.89 -20.11
CA ASN A 122 1.67 -2.99 -21.00
C ASN A 122 1.80 -4.43 -21.49
N TRP A 123 1.21 -4.70 -22.65
CA TRP A 123 1.21 -6.03 -23.27
C TRP A 123 2.50 -6.35 -24.05
N SER A 124 3.42 -5.38 -24.16
CA SER A 124 4.68 -5.52 -24.90
C SER A 124 5.49 -6.71 -24.39
N LYS A 125 6.04 -7.52 -25.30
CA LYS A 125 6.93 -8.64 -24.92
C LYS A 125 8.08 -8.13 -24.05
N GLY A 126 8.30 -8.78 -22.90
CA GLY A 126 9.38 -8.41 -21.96
C GLY A 126 9.08 -7.19 -21.08
N ALA A 127 7.84 -6.69 -21.03
CA ALA A 127 7.43 -5.68 -20.04
C ALA A 127 7.24 -6.29 -18.63
N ASP A 128 8.27 -6.97 -18.14
CA ASP A 128 8.35 -7.64 -16.84
C ASP A 128 8.66 -6.64 -15.69
N PRO A 129 8.74 -7.10 -14.42
CA PRO A 129 9.04 -6.23 -13.28
C PRO A 129 10.39 -5.51 -13.35
N TRP A 130 11.42 -6.15 -13.91
CA TRP A 130 12.76 -5.58 -14.05
C TRP A 130 12.79 -4.50 -15.13
N ARG A 131 12.06 -4.70 -16.23
CA ARG A 131 11.91 -3.70 -17.28
C ARG A 131 11.19 -2.45 -16.76
N HIS A 132 10.16 -2.63 -15.92
CA HIS A 132 9.50 -1.52 -15.24
C HIS A 132 10.44 -0.79 -14.28
N SER A 133 11.22 -1.52 -13.46
CA SER A 133 12.26 -0.92 -12.61
C SER A 133 13.23 -0.06 -13.43
N LEU A 134 13.78 -0.61 -14.52
CA LEU A 134 14.69 0.12 -15.39
C LEU A 134 14.07 1.38 -15.99
N ALA A 135 12.81 1.30 -16.43
CA ALA A 135 12.08 2.44 -16.98
C ALA A 135 11.86 3.55 -15.94
N LEU A 136 11.51 3.18 -14.71
CA LEU A 136 11.36 4.11 -13.58
C LEU A 136 12.68 4.78 -13.21
N LYS A 137 13.78 4.01 -13.09
CA LYS A 137 15.12 4.54 -12.80
C LYS A 137 15.58 5.52 -13.88
N ARG A 138 15.32 5.21 -15.15
CA ARG A 138 15.62 6.08 -16.30
C ARG A 138 14.60 7.20 -16.53
N SER A 139 13.61 7.34 -15.63
CA SER A 139 12.56 8.36 -15.71
C SER A 139 11.79 8.37 -17.03
N LYS A 140 11.68 7.22 -17.70
CA LYS A 140 10.97 7.07 -18.98
C LYS A 140 9.45 7.22 -18.82
N LEU A 141 8.95 7.02 -17.61
CA LEU A 141 7.55 7.21 -17.22
C LEU A 141 7.31 8.59 -16.56
N GLY A 142 8.19 9.55 -16.83
CA GLY A 142 8.10 10.89 -16.25
C GLY A 142 8.27 10.85 -14.74
N SER A 143 7.30 11.43 -14.05
CA SER A 143 7.24 11.53 -12.58
C SER A 143 6.49 10.38 -11.92
N LEU A 144 5.96 9.42 -12.68
CA LEU A 144 5.25 8.28 -12.11
C LEU A 144 6.19 7.44 -11.24
N SER A 145 5.65 6.94 -10.14
CA SER A 145 6.35 6.02 -9.25
C SER A 145 5.36 5.24 -8.39
N TRP A 146 5.68 4.00 -8.08
CA TRP A 146 4.89 3.11 -7.23
C TRP A 146 5.82 2.14 -6.51
N HIS A 147 5.29 1.37 -5.58
CA HIS A 147 6.14 0.62 -4.66
C HIS A 147 6.57 -0.72 -5.23
N TYR A 148 5.71 -1.44 -5.96
CA TYR A 148 6.05 -2.76 -6.50
C TYR A 148 5.50 -2.99 -7.91
N THR A 149 6.26 -3.71 -8.74
CA THR A 149 5.73 -4.36 -9.96
C THR A 149 5.84 -5.88 -9.80
N ILE A 150 4.81 -6.62 -10.21
CA ILE A 150 4.65 -8.05 -9.96
C ILE A 150 4.29 -8.78 -11.25
N ASP A 151 4.91 -9.94 -11.49
CA ASP A 151 4.54 -10.87 -12.56
C ASP A 151 4.33 -12.31 -12.05
N GLN A 152 4.31 -13.30 -12.95
CA GLN A 152 4.16 -14.71 -12.64
C GLN A 152 5.33 -15.36 -11.88
N SER A 153 6.47 -14.67 -11.75
CA SER A 153 7.73 -15.21 -11.23
C SER A 153 8.19 -14.46 -9.98
N VAL A 154 8.18 -13.12 -9.99
CA VAL A 154 8.79 -12.27 -8.96
C VAL A 154 7.98 -10.99 -8.71
N ALA A 155 8.38 -10.26 -7.66
CA ALA A 155 8.00 -8.86 -7.47
C ALA A 155 9.27 -8.01 -7.31
N VAL A 156 9.31 -6.84 -7.96
CA VAL A 156 10.40 -5.87 -7.78
C VAL A 156 9.87 -4.67 -7.02
N GLN A 157 10.52 -4.33 -5.90
CA GLN A 157 10.19 -3.20 -5.04
C GLN A 157 11.02 -1.98 -5.43
N HIS A 158 10.35 -0.94 -5.92
CA HIS A 158 10.96 0.28 -6.46
C HIS A 158 11.06 1.42 -5.43
N LEU A 159 10.19 1.41 -4.41
CA LEU A 159 10.18 2.38 -3.32
C LEU A 159 9.97 1.67 -1.97
N PRO A 160 10.61 2.14 -0.88
CA PRO A 160 10.25 1.70 0.45
C PRO A 160 8.80 2.13 0.77
N THR A 161 8.09 1.35 1.59
CA THR A 161 6.66 1.59 1.88
C THR A 161 6.40 2.73 2.86
N ASN A 162 7.46 3.38 3.37
CA ASN A 162 7.41 4.53 4.27
C ASN A 162 7.52 5.88 3.54
N ILE A 163 7.46 5.91 2.21
CA ILE A 163 7.42 7.15 1.42
C ILE A 163 6.32 7.08 0.35
N THR A 164 5.82 8.25 -0.05
CA THR A 164 4.75 8.38 -1.05
C THR A 164 5.20 7.99 -2.46
N GLY A 165 4.26 7.49 -3.27
CA GLY A 165 4.42 7.27 -4.71
C GLY A 165 3.50 8.19 -5.52
N ARG A 166 3.71 8.25 -6.83
CA ARG A 166 2.88 8.99 -7.79
C ARG A 166 2.20 8.01 -8.76
N HIS A 167 1.05 7.45 -8.37
CA HIS A 167 0.39 6.37 -9.12
C HIS A 167 -1.17 6.39 -9.12
N ALA A 168 -1.84 7.10 -8.22
CA ALA A 168 -3.29 7.04 -8.01
C ALA A 168 -4.03 8.32 -8.48
N ASP A 169 -3.98 9.39 -7.70
CA ASP A 169 -4.89 10.55 -7.78
C ASP A 169 -4.15 11.89 -7.65
N PHE A 170 -2.97 11.97 -8.28
CA PHE A 170 -2.10 13.14 -8.30
C PHE A 170 -1.64 13.60 -6.90
N ASN A 171 -2.33 14.55 -6.28
CA ASN A 171 -2.01 15.05 -4.93
C ASN A 171 -3.03 14.56 -3.88
N GLY A 172 -3.89 13.62 -4.26
CA GLY A 172 -4.95 13.08 -3.42
C GLY A 172 -4.50 12.00 -2.42
N PRO A 173 -5.47 11.44 -1.67
CA PRO A 173 -5.24 10.41 -0.66
C PRO A 173 -4.58 9.14 -1.18
N GLY A 174 -4.84 8.74 -2.43
CA GLY A 174 -4.24 7.56 -3.04
C GLY A 174 -2.72 7.65 -3.10
N ASN A 175 -2.18 8.78 -3.54
CA ASN A 175 -0.73 8.99 -3.55
C ASN A 175 -0.14 9.27 -2.16
N LYS A 176 -0.90 9.93 -1.28
CA LYS A 176 -0.44 10.30 0.07
C LYS A 176 -0.39 9.16 1.06
N TYR A 177 -1.27 8.16 0.92
CA TYR A 177 -1.52 7.17 1.96
C TYR A 177 -1.56 5.71 1.49
N SER A 178 -1.22 5.41 0.24
CA SER A 178 -1.29 4.04 -0.27
C SER A 178 0.01 3.48 -0.83
N ILE A 179 0.15 2.16 -0.73
CA ILE A 179 1.20 1.38 -1.37
C ILE A 179 0.69 0.94 -2.75
N GLY A 180 1.37 1.32 -3.83
CA GLY A 180 1.00 0.94 -5.21
C GLY A 180 1.62 -0.39 -5.63
N LEU A 181 0.78 -1.33 -6.08
CA LEU A 181 1.16 -2.64 -6.63
C LEU A 181 0.72 -2.75 -8.10
N GLU A 182 1.67 -2.82 -9.03
CA GLU A 182 1.42 -2.94 -10.48
C GLU A 182 1.54 -4.39 -10.96
N MET A 183 0.46 -4.94 -11.54
CA MET A 183 0.46 -6.29 -12.14
C MET A 183 0.85 -6.24 -13.62
N CYS A 184 1.89 -7.01 -13.99
CA CYS A 184 2.34 -7.16 -15.37
C CYS A 184 1.31 -7.88 -16.26
N GLU A 185 1.25 -7.49 -17.53
CA GLU A 185 0.35 -8.06 -18.54
C GLU A 185 1.08 -8.48 -19.84
N HIS A 186 2.41 -8.47 -19.83
CA HIS A 186 3.20 -8.73 -21.02
C HIS A 186 2.93 -10.12 -21.62
N LYS A 187 3.08 -10.24 -22.95
CA LYS A 187 3.02 -11.54 -23.65
C LYS A 187 3.95 -12.57 -22.99
N GLY A 188 3.42 -13.77 -22.75
CA GLY A 188 4.13 -14.86 -22.04
C GLY A 188 3.97 -14.84 -20.52
N ASN A 189 3.35 -13.80 -19.94
CA ASN A 189 3.01 -13.76 -18.52
C ASN A 189 1.71 -14.54 -18.22
N SER A 190 1.73 -15.32 -17.15
CA SER A 190 0.56 -15.95 -16.56
C SER A 190 -0.13 -14.94 -15.64
N LEU A 191 -1.24 -14.40 -16.13
CA LEU A 191 -2.05 -13.44 -15.38
C LEU A 191 -2.57 -14.04 -14.06
N SER A 192 -2.98 -15.31 -14.06
CA SER A 192 -3.46 -15.98 -12.84
C SER A 192 -2.37 -16.09 -11.77
N ARG A 193 -1.14 -16.46 -12.14
CA ARG A 193 0.00 -16.50 -11.21
C ARG A 193 0.40 -15.10 -10.73
N THR A 194 0.28 -14.09 -11.58
CA THR A 194 0.52 -12.69 -11.22
C THR A 194 -0.50 -12.19 -10.20
N ILE A 195 -1.78 -12.48 -10.41
CA ILE A 195 -2.86 -12.16 -9.47
C ILE A 195 -2.64 -12.86 -8.12
N ASP A 196 -2.29 -14.15 -8.14
CA ASP A 196 -2.03 -14.92 -6.93
C ASP A 196 -0.87 -14.35 -6.10
N ARG A 197 0.27 -14.08 -6.76
CA ARG A 197 1.43 -13.46 -6.11
C ARG A 197 1.13 -12.06 -5.58
N THR A 198 0.35 -11.27 -6.33
CA THR A 198 -0.08 -9.95 -5.87
C THR A 198 -0.96 -10.05 -4.64
N ALA A 199 -1.84 -11.07 -4.56
CA ALA A 199 -2.67 -11.30 -3.38
C ALA A 199 -1.83 -11.69 -2.15
N LYS A 200 -0.80 -12.54 -2.31
CA LYS A 200 0.16 -12.87 -1.24
C LYS A 200 0.90 -11.63 -0.74
N LEU A 201 1.40 -10.79 -1.66
CA LEU A 201 2.10 -9.56 -1.31
C LEU A 201 1.16 -8.57 -0.59
N ALA A 202 -0.05 -8.37 -1.08
CA ALA A 202 -1.05 -7.52 -0.44
C ALA A 202 -1.38 -8.01 0.98
N ALA A 203 -1.57 -9.33 1.17
CA ALA A 203 -1.81 -9.93 2.47
C ALA A 203 -0.65 -9.72 3.45
N TYR A 204 0.60 -9.90 3.00
CA TYR A 204 1.77 -9.60 3.83
C TYR A 204 1.85 -8.11 4.20
N LEU A 205 1.56 -7.21 3.25
CA LEU A 205 1.56 -5.77 3.51
C LEU A 205 0.44 -5.35 4.46
N MET A 206 -0.73 -5.99 4.40
CA MET A 206 -1.80 -5.83 5.39
C MET A 206 -1.32 -6.15 6.79
N TYR A 207 -0.71 -7.34 6.98
CA TYR A 207 -0.13 -7.75 8.25
C TYR A 207 0.94 -6.76 8.74
N LYS A 208 1.92 -6.44 7.88
CA LYS A 208 3.07 -5.59 8.22
C LYS A 208 2.67 -4.18 8.66
N HIS A 209 1.60 -3.63 8.08
CA HIS A 209 1.19 -2.24 8.28
C HIS A 209 -0.13 -2.08 9.05
N GLY A 210 -0.76 -3.17 9.49
CA GLY A 210 -2.07 -3.14 10.16
C GLY A 210 -3.19 -2.60 9.26
N ILE A 211 -3.13 -2.87 7.95
CA ILE A 211 -4.11 -2.36 6.98
C ILE A 211 -5.24 -3.39 6.84
N PRO A 212 -6.52 -3.02 7.11
CA PRO A 212 -7.63 -3.96 6.98
C PRO A 212 -7.97 -4.25 5.50
N LEU A 213 -8.61 -5.38 5.23
CA LEU A 213 -8.96 -5.81 3.86
C LEU A 213 -9.79 -4.77 3.08
N SER A 214 -10.66 -4.03 3.77
CA SER A 214 -11.48 -2.95 3.19
C SER A 214 -10.66 -1.78 2.63
N LYS A 215 -9.37 -1.71 2.97
CA LYS A 215 -8.41 -0.70 2.50
C LYS A 215 -7.43 -1.26 1.45
N VAL A 216 -7.63 -2.51 1.02
CA VAL A 216 -7.10 -3.01 -0.26
C VAL A 216 -8.10 -2.62 -1.33
N VAL A 217 -7.71 -1.68 -2.18
CA VAL A 217 -8.60 -1.00 -3.14
C VAL A 217 -8.02 -1.05 -4.56
N PRO A 218 -8.87 -1.05 -5.60
CA PRO A 218 -8.38 -0.88 -6.97
C PRO A 218 -8.03 0.59 -7.20
N HIS A 219 -7.24 0.90 -8.22
CA HIS A 219 -7.03 2.31 -8.64
C HIS A 219 -8.36 3.02 -8.90
N TYR A 220 -9.36 2.30 -9.43
CA TYR A 220 -10.73 2.81 -9.58
C TYR A 220 -11.27 3.52 -8.33
N HIS A 221 -10.90 3.10 -7.11
CA HIS A 221 -11.36 3.74 -5.87
C HIS A 221 -11.04 5.23 -5.79
N TRP A 222 -9.92 5.65 -6.38
CA TRP A 222 -9.44 7.02 -6.28
C TRP A 222 -9.96 7.88 -7.44
N PRO A 223 -10.79 8.91 -7.18
CA PRO A 223 -11.15 9.87 -8.21
C PRO A 223 -9.94 10.71 -8.60
N ARG A 224 -9.74 10.91 -9.90
CA ARG A 224 -8.70 11.78 -10.45
C ARG A 224 -9.35 13.08 -10.88
N TYR A 225 -9.32 14.08 -10.00
CA TYR A 225 -9.91 15.39 -10.27
C TYR A 225 -9.37 16.00 -11.58
N GLY A 226 -10.26 16.56 -12.39
CA GLY A 226 -9.95 17.08 -13.72
C GLY A 226 -9.92 16.03 -14.84
N MET A 227 -10.10 14.74 -14.55
CA MET A 227 -10.19 13.68 -15.56
C MET A 227 -11.64 13.27 -15.80
N ASN A 228 -11.98 12.94 -17.04
CA ASN A 228 -13.27 12.34 -17.42
C ASN A 228 -13.04 10.99 -18.14
N PRO A 229 -13.50 9.86 -17.59
CA PRO A 229 -14.11 9.70 -16.28
C PRO A 229 -13.10 9.90 -15.12
N PRO A 230 -13.57 10.31 -13.93
CA PRO A 230 -12.70 10.55 -12.78
C PRO A 230 -12.06 9.26 -12.27
N HIS A 231 -12.79 8.15 -12.31
CA HIS A 231 -12.31 6.84 -11.88
C HIS A 231 -11.66 6.10 -13.06
N LYS A 232 -10.42 5.63 -12.86
CA LYS A 232 -9.73 4.83 -13.89
C LYS A 232 -10.25 3.40 -13.85
N ASN A 233 -10.55 2.81 -15.01
CA ASN A 233 -10.78 1.37 -15.16
C ASN A 233 -9.44 0.61 -14.96
N CYS A 234 -9.02 0.48 -13.71
CA CYS A 234 -7.75 -0.14 -13.32
C CYS A 234 -7.89 -0.74 -11.91
N PRO A 235 -7.49 -2.02 -11.70
CA PRO A 235 -6.93 -2.96 -12.67
C PRO A 235 -8.03 -3.61 -13.53
N HIS A 236 -8.02 -3.37 -14.85
CA HIS A 236 -9.19 -3.64 -15.70
C HIS A 236 -9.67 -5.10 -15.68
N PHE A 237 -8.77 -6.08 -15.61
CA PHE A 237 -9.10 -7.50 -15.58
C PHE A 237 -9.69 -7.99 -14.24
N LEU A 238 -9.61 -7.21 -13.17
CA LEU A 238 -10.31 -7.48 -11.91
C LEU A 238 -11.59 -6.67 -11.74
N LEU A 239 -11.99 -5.87 -12.74
CA LEU A 239 -13.20 -5.07 -12.71
C LEU A 239 -14.27 -5.68 -13.63
N ASP A 240 -15.53 -5.49 -13.24
CA ASP A 240 -16.72 -5.90 -14.00
C ASP A 240 -17.29 -4.65 -14.67
N ASN A 241 -17.29 -4.61 -16.00
CA ASN A 241 -17.72 -3.45 -16.79
C ASN A 241 -17.08 -2.13 -16.33
N GLY A 242 -15.79 -2.20 -16.02
CA GLY A 242 -15.00 -1.04 -15.60
C GLY A 242 -15.21 -0.60 -14.15
N ARG A 243 -15.96 -1.35 -13.33
CA ARG A 243 -16.22 -1.05 -11.93
C ARG A 243 -15.92 -2.24 -10.99
N PRO A 244 -15.64 -2.02 -9.70
CA PRO A 244 -15.44 -3.10 -8.75
C PRO A 244 -16.70 -3.96 -8.62
N GLY A 245 -16.57 -5.26 -8.84
CA GLY A 245 -17.69 -6.21 -8.78
C GLY A 245 -17.28 -7.59 -8.26
N LYS A 246 -17.87 -8.65 -8.81
CA LYS A 246 -17.57 -10.05 -8.48
C LYS A 246 -16.09 -10.38 -8.65
N LYS A 247 -15.43 -9.93 -9.73
CA LYS A 247 -13.99 -10.20 -9.95
C LYS A 247 -13.12 -9.56 -8.87
N TRP A 248 -13.42 -8.31 -8.51
CA TRP A 248 -12.70 -7.59 -7.46
C TRP A 248 -12.91 -8.25 -6.09
N ARG A 249 -14.15 -8.63 -5.76
CA ARG A 249 -14.44 -9.39 -4.53
C ARG A 249 -13.70 -10.72 -4.50
N GLY A 250 -13.59 -11.42 -5.63
CA GLY A 250 -12.78 -12.64 -5.74
C GLY A 250 -11.30 -12.41 -5.46
N PHE A 251 -10.73 -11.30 -5.92
CA PHE A 251 -9.37 -10.90 -5.57
C PHE A 251 -9.22 -10.62 -4.07
N GLN A 252 -10.13 -9.81 -3.49
CA GLN A 252 -10.10 -9.54 -2.04
C GLN A 252 -10.27 -10.80 -1.20
N ALA A 253 -11.10 -11.77 -1.61
CA ALA A 253 -11.23 -13.05 -0.94
C ALA A 253 -9.91 -13.84 -0.95
N ARG A 254 -9.16 -13.82 -2.06
CA ARG A 254 -7.83 -14.43 -2.15
C ARG A 254 -6.81 -13.72 -1.25
N VAL A 255 -6.83 -12.40 -1.19
CA VAL A 255 -6.00 -11.63 -0.24
C VAL A 255 -6.33 -12.01 1.19
N LYS A 256 -7.63 -12.07 1.55
CA LYS A 256 -8.09 -12.48 2.87
C LYS A 256 -7.59 -13.87 3.23
N TYR A 257 -7.71 -14.83 2.32
CA TYR A 257 -7.22 -16.19 2.53
C TYR A 257 -5.73 -16.21 2.93
N TYR A 258 -4.87 -15.50 2.19
CA TYR A 258 -3.45 -15.44 2.51
C TYR A 258 -3.15 -14.70 3.81
N HIS A 259 -3.92 -13.65 4.12
CA HIS A 259 -3.80 -12.93 5.38
C HIS A 259 -4.18 -13.84 6.56
N ASP A 260 -5.30 -14.56 6.44
CA ASP A 260 -5.76 -15.50 7.47
C ASP A 260 -4.77 -16.65 7.70
N LEU A 261 -4.00 -17.06 6.69
CA LEU A 261 -2.93 -18.06 6.88
C LEU A 261 -1.83 -17.54 7.83
N ILE A 262 -1.57 -16.24 7.82
CA ILE A 262 -0.46 -15.63 8.59
C ILE A 262 -0.91 -14.92 9.86
N THR A 263 -2.22 -14.77 10.09
CA THR A 263 -2.77 -14.11 11.30
C THR A 263 -3.72 -14.98 12.12
N ILE A 264 -4.35 -16.00 11.52
CA ILE A 264 -5.32 -16.84 12.23
C ILE A 264 -4.67 -18.20 12.52
N PRO A 265 -4.66 -18.63 13.80
CA PRO A 265 -4.23 -19.97 14.18
C PRO A 265 -5.04 -21.05 13.45
N GLY A 266 -4.38 -22.10 12.98
CA GLY A 266 -5.05 -23.28 12.44
C GLY A 266 -5.27 -24.34 13.50
N PRO A 267 -6.12 -25.34 13.26
CA PRO A 267 -6.08 -26.56 14.05
C PRO A 267 -4.67 -27.14 13.98
N SER A 268 -4.05 -27.33 15.14
CA SER A 268 -2.79 -28.07 15.29
C SER A 268 -3.07 -29.52 14.94
N TYR A 269 -2.89 -29.89 13.68
CA TYR A 269 -2.66 -31.30 13.36
C TYR A 269 -1.28 -31.60 13.94
N ALA A 270 -1.27 -32.20 15.13
CA ALA A 270 -0.08 -32.80 15.70
C ALA A 270 0.48 -33.73 14.61
N VAL A 271 1.64 -33.38 14.07
CA VAL A 271 2.41 -34.28 13.22
C VAL A 271 2.76 -35.44 14.14
N ARG A 272 2.12 -36.59 13.94
CA ARG A 272 2.53 -37.86 14.53
C ARG A 272 3.78 -38.35 13.83
#